data_AF-V2V5H6-F1
#
_entry.id   AF-V2V5H6-F1
#
_cell.length_a   1.000
_cell.length_b   1.000
_cell.length_c   1.000
_cell.angle_alpha   90.00
_cell.angle_beta   90.00
_cell.angle_gamma   90.00
#
_symmetry.space_group_name_H-M   'P 1'
#
loop_
_entity.id
_entity.type
_entity.pdbx_description
1 polymer ?
#
loop_
_entity_poly.entity_id
_entity_poly.type
_entity_poly.pdbx_seq_one_letter_code
_entity_poly.pdbx_strand_id
1 'polypeptide(L)'
;MKDSFLWALYRQKKSSVIIYIGLFLLPSLLDILSFFDEKYAFPFWYTNPQSTVGRMIENSSFWWMILFNLIPFFLLLFIHQRFLIRMLIIWACLSGGYYVLNSWFIADYANSTISTIILTLILIRSENSKLLRSFTQPST
;
A
#
# COMPACT_ATOMS: atom_id res chain seq x y z
N MET A 1 13.08 8.64 -12.06
CA MET A 1 12.39 9.33 -10.94
C MET A 1 11.63 10.60 -11.35
N LYS A 2 12.09 11.40 -12.34
CA LYS A 2 11.44 12.68 -12.70
C LYS A 2 9.98 12.59 -13.18
N ASP A 3 9.51 11.39 -13.49
CA ASP A 3 8.16 11.18 -14.02
C ASP A 3 7.33 10.19 -13.16
N SER A 4 7.81 9.88 -11.95
CA SER A 4 7.01 9.08 -11.02
C SER A 4 5.93 9.91 -10.36
N PHE A 5 4.91 9.24 -9.84
CA PHE A 5 3.76 9.90 -9.21
C PHE A 5 4.17 10.77 -8.03
N LEU A 6 4.99 10.26 -7.11
CA LEU A 6 5.41 11.05 -5.95
C LEU A 6 6.25 12.26 -6.34
N TRP A 7 7.07 12.16 -7.39
CA TRP A 7 7.85 13.30 -7.87
C TRP A 7 6.98 14.37 -8.54
N ALA A 8 6.04 13.95 -9.38
CA ALA A 8 5.08 14.87 -9.98
C ALA A 8 4.15 15.51 -8.95
N LEU A 9 3.71 14.75 -7.95
CA LEU A 9 2.95 15.28 -6.81
C LEU A 9 3.81 16.25 -5.99
N TYR A 10 5.09 15.96 -5.77
CA TYR A 10 6.02 16.84 -5.06
C TYR A 10 6.16 18.20 -5.75
N ARG A 11 6.24 18.22 -7.08
CA ARG A 11 6.35 19.47 -7.84
C ARG A 11 5.12 20.38 -7.68
N GLN A 12 3.93 19.81 -7.48
CA GLN A 12 2.69 20.58 -7.41
C GLN A 12 2.22 20.85 -5.99
N LYS A 13 2.31 19.86 -5.11
CA LYS A 13 1.79 19.92 -3.73
C LYS A 13 2.64 19.06 -2.80
N LYS A 14 3.78 19.63 -2.37
CA LYS A 14 4.78 18.97 -1.51
C LYS A 14 4.16 18.31 -0.26
N SER A 15 3.22 18.98 0.41
CA SER A 15 2.59 18.46 1.64
C SER A 15 1.78 17.18 1.40
N SER A 16 1.19 17.02 0.21
CA SER A 16 0.41 15.82 -0.11
C SER A 16 1.30 14.59 -0.31
N VAL A 17 2.57 14.75 -0.68
CA VAL A 17 3.49 13.61 -0.86
C VAL A 17 3.60 12.78 0.41
N ILE A 18 3.74 13.44 1.58
CA ILE A 18 3.86 12.77 2.87
C ILE A 18 2.60 11.96 3.17
N ILE A 19 1.41 12.48 2.82
CA ILE A 19 0.13 11.79 3.02
C ILE A 19 0.09 10.49 2.20
N TYR A 20 0.48 10.53 0.92
CA TYR A 20 0.50 9.32 0.09
C TYR A 20 1.59 8.34 0.53
N ILE A 21 2.78 8.82 0.89
CA ILE A 21 3.83 7.96 1.45
C ILE A 21 3.32 7.26 2.72
N GLY A 22 2.73 8.02 3.64
CA GLY A 22 2.16 7.49 4.89
C GLY A 22 1.06 6.47 4.61
N LEU A 23 0.09 6.80 3.76
CA LEU A 23 -1.02 5.91 3.40
C LEU A 23 -0.54 4.56 2.87
N PHE A 24 0.53 4.57 2.07
CA PHE A 24 1.07 3.38 1.42
C PHE A 24 2.07 2.58 2.25
N LEU A 25 2.71 3.21 3.24
CA LEU A 25 3.57 2.53 4.20
C LEU A 25 2.80 2.04 5.42
N LEU A 26 1.65 2.63 5.73
CA LEU A 26 0.89 2.36 6.96
C LEU A 26 0.60 0.87 7.16
N PRO A 27 0.13 0.08 6.17
CA PRO A 27 -0.13 -1.34 6.37
C PRO A 27 1.12 -2.11 6.83
N SER A 28 2.24 -1.94 6.13
CA SER A 28 3.52 -2.57 6.49
C SER A 28 4.04 -2.09 7.85
N LEU A 29 3.84 -0.82 8.21
CA LEU A 29 4.21 -0.31 9.52
C LEU A 29 3.38 -0.94 10.64
N LEU A 30 2.07 -1.12 10.43
CA LEU A 30 1.19 -1.79 11.39
C LEU A 30 1.55 -3.26 11.56
N ASP A 31 1.91 -3.96 10.48
CA ASP A 31 2.41 -5.33 10.54
C ASP A 31 3.70 -5.38 11.39
N ILE A 32 4.67 -4.50 11.11
CA ILE A 32 5.93 -4.42 11.86
C ILE A 32 5.71 -4.09 13.34
N LEU A 33 4.83 -3.14 13.66
CA LEU A 33 4.47 -2.83 15.05
C LEU A 33 3.88 -4.05 15.76
N SER A 34 3.07 -4.83 15.06
CA SER A 34 2.48 -6.05 15.60
C SER A 34 3.54 -7.13 15.87
N PHE A 35 4.55 -7.26 15.01
CA PHE A 35 5.71 -8.12 15.26
C PHE A 35 6.50 -7.70 16.51
N PHE A 36 6.76 -6.39 16.66
CA PHE A 36 7.49 -5.88 17.82
C PHE A 36 6.70 -6.05 19.11
N ASP A 37 5.39 -5.87 19.06
CA ASP A 37 4.51 -6.12 20.19
C ASP A 37 4.56 -7.59 20.64
N GLU A 38 4.46 -8.53 19.72
CA GLU A 38 4.53 -9.96 20.06
C GLU A 38 5.91 -10.36 20.64
N LYS A 39 6.99 -9.79 20.12
CA LYS A 39 8.37 -10.14 20.55
C LYS A 39 8.87 -9.40 21.78
N TYR A 40 8.39 -8.18 22.03
CA TYR A 40 8.95 -7.29 23.05
C TYR A 40 7.90 -6.72 24.02
N ALA A 41 6.62 -7.12 23.89
CA ALA A 41 5.49 -6.71 24.72
C ALA A 41 5.34 -5.18 24.81
N PHE A 42 4.82 -4.56 23.75
CA PHE A 42 4.65 -3.11 23.71
C PHE A 42 3.41 -2.70 24.53
N PRO A 43 3.52 -1.77 25.49
CA PRO A 43 2.39 -1.44 26.39
C PRO A 43 1.25 -0.65 25.73
N PHE A 44 1.42 -0.18 24.49
CA PHE A 44 0.45 0.69 23.79
C PHE A 44 -0.12 0.08 22.50
N TRP A 45 0.29 -1.14 22.16
CA TRP A 45 -0.19 -1.88 21.00
C TRP A 45 -0.53 -3.29 21.47
N TYR A 46 -1.58 -3.91 20.95
CA TYR A 46 -1.90 -5.29 21.29
C TYR A 46 -2.28 -6.05 20.02
N THR A 47 -1.45 -7.01 19.69
CA THR A 47 -1.64 -7.92 18.58
C THR A 47 -2.41 -9.12 19.09
N ASN A 48 -3.66 -9.27 18.67
CA ASN A 48 -4.42 -10.47 18.99
C ASN A 48 -3.72 -11.69 18.34
N PRO A 49 -3.27 -12.70 19.11
CA PRO A 49 -2.60 -13.88 18.56
C PRO A 49 -3.49 -14.68 17.60
N GLN A 50 -4.82 -14.61 17.79
CA GLN A 50 -5.78 -15.26 16.91
C GLN A 50 -6.08 -14.46 15.64
N SER A 51 -5.66 -13.20 15.57
CA SER A 51 -5.73 -12.44 14.31
C SER A 51 -4.81 -13.08 13.26
N THR A 52 -5.07 -12.81 11.99
CA THR A 52 -4.16 -13.22 10.92
C THR A 52 -2.73 -12.75 11.17
N VAL A 53 -2.56 -11.48 11.54
CA VAL A 53 -1.23 -10.89 11.72
C VAL A 53 -0.50 -11.62 12.85
N GLY A 54 -1.18 -11.86 13.98
CA GLY A 54 -0.64 -12.67 15.09
C GLY A 54 -0.23 -14.08 14.66
N ARG A 55 -1.09 -14.79 13.92
CA ARG A 55 -0.76 -16.13 13.40
C ARG A 55 0.38 -16.11 12.37
N MET A 56 0.54 -15.02 11.63
CA MET A 56 1.57 -14.91 10.60
C MET A 56 2.93 -14.54 11.17
N ILE A 57 3.02 -13.76 12.25
CA ILE A 57 4.30 -13.33 12.85
C ILE A 57 5.21 -14.52 13.19
N GLU A 58 4.64 -15.65 13.58
CA GLU A 58 5.39 -16.89 13.86
C GLU A 58 5.88 -17.61 12.58
N ASN A 59 5.39 -17.24 11.40
CA ASN A 59 5.70 -17.86 10.12
C ASN A 59 6.74 -17.04 9.33
N SER A 60 7.63 -17.74 8.61
CA SER A 60 8.60 -17.12 7.69
C SER A 60 7.93 -16.33 6.56
N SER A 61 6.65 -16.59 6.26
CA SER A 61 5.84 -15.84 5.29
C SER A 61 5.48 -14.42 5.72
N PHE A 62 5.65 -14.06 7.00
CA PHE A 62 5.37 -12.72 7.53
C PHE A 62 6.13 -11.62 6.79
N TRP A 63 7.44 -11.80 6.61
CA TRP A 63 8.28 -10.82 5.91
C TRP A 63 7.91 -10.68 4.44
N TRP A 64 7.45 -11.78 3.81
CA TRP A 64 6.94 -11.74 2.45
C TRP A 64 5.65 -10.94 2.34
N MET A 65 4.77 -11.01 3.35
CA MET A 65 3.57 -10.17 3.43
C MET A 65 3.94 -8.68 3.54
N ILE A 66 4.89 -8.33 4.42
CA ILE A 66 5.39 -6.95 4.54
C ILE A 66 5.92 -6.45 3.19
N LEU A 67 6.78 -7.23 2.54
CA LEU A 67 7.33 -6.89 1.22
C LEU A 67 6.25 -6.75 0.16
N PHE A 68 5.25 -7.63 0.17
CA PHE A 68 4.13 -7.57 -0.77
C PHE A 68 3.29 -6.31 -0.57
N ASN A 69 3.05 -5.91 0.68
CA ASN A 69 2.34 -4.68 1.05
C ASN A 69 3.11 -3.40 0.68
N LEU A 70 4.44 -3.47 0.54
CA LEU A 70 5.28 -2.35 0.07
C LEU A 70 5.27 -2.19 -1.46
N ILE A 71 4.78 -3.17 -2.24
CA ILE A 71 4.80 -3.09 -3.71
C ILE A 71 4.08 -1.82 -4.22
N PRO A 72 2.86 -1.48 -3.77
CA PRO A 72 2.20 -0.26 -4.20
C PRO A 72 3.04 1.00 -3.92
N PHE A 73 3.67 1.10 -2.75
CA PHE A 73 4.58 2.21 -2.42
C PHE A 73 5.73 2.32 -3.44
N PHE A 74 6.37 1.20 -3.77
CA PHE A 74 7.42 1.19 -4.78
C PHE A 74 6.90 1.57 -6.19
N LEU A 75 5.68 1.17 -6.54
CA LEU A 75 5.05 1.62 -7.78
C LEU A 75 4.89 3.14 -7.79
N LEU A 76 4.46 3.76 -6.68
CA LEU A 76 4.34 5.22 -6.56
C LEU A 76 5.69 5.95 -6.69
N LEU A 77 6.77 5.36 -6.15
CA LEU A 77 8.12 5.92 -6.18
C LEU A 77 8.78 5.82 -7.56
N PHE A 78 8.65 4.67 -8.22
CA PHE A 78 9.50 4.32 -9.35
C PHE A 78 8.77 4.28 -10.69
N ILE A 79 7.47 3.97 -10.71
CA ILE A 79 6.75 3.81 -11.96
C ILE A 79 6.31 5.16 -12.50
N HIS A 80 6.50 5.32 -13.81
CA HIS A 80 6.07 6.47 -14.57
C HIS A 80 4.53 6.62 -14.48
N GLN A 81 4.04 7.84 -14.23
CA GLN A 81 2.64 8.14 -13.95
C GLN A 81 1.63 7.53 -14.93
N ARG A 82 1.97 7.50 -16.22
CA ARG A 82 1.15 6.90 -17.29
C ARG A 82 0.83 5.41 -17.07
N PHE A 83 1.74 4.66 -16.45
CA PHE A 83 1.59 3.21 -16.24
C PHE A 83 1.16 2.85 -14.82
N LEU A 84 1.22 3.79 -13.87
CA LEU A 84 0.98 3.56 -12.45
C LEU A 84 -0.35 2.85 -12.19
N ILE A 85 -1.45 3.39 -12.71
CA ILE A 85 -2.79 2.84 -12.45
C ILE A 85 -2.90 1.41 -12.98
N ARG A 86 -2.38 1.14 -14.18
CA ARG A 86 -2.39 -0.21 -14.75
C ARG A 86 -1.61 -1.19 -13.88
N MET A 87 -0.44 -0.79 -13.39
CA MET A 87 0.39 -1.64 -12.53
C MET A 87 -0.26 -1.88 -11.16
N LEU A 88 -0.90 -0.86 -10.57
CA LEU A 88 -1.63 -1.01 -9.31
C LEU A 88 -2.86 -1.92 -9.47
N ILE A 89 -3.55 -1.86 -10.61
CA ILE A 89 -4.66 -2.79 -10.91
C ILE A 89 -4.13 -4.22 -11.04
N ILE A 90 -3.03 -4.44 -11.77
CA ILE A 90 -2.42 -5.77 -11.89
C ILE A 90 -2.05 -6.31 -10.51
N TRP A 91 -1.39 -5.49 -9.68
CA TRP A 91 -1.05 -5.88 -8.31
C TRP A 91 -2.29 -6.20 -7.48
N ALA A 92 -3.36 -5.41 -7.56
CA ALA A 92 -4.61 -5.67 -6.84
C ALA A 92 -5.29 -6.97 -7.31
N CYS A 93 -5.27 -7.26 -8.63
CA CYS A 93 -5.76 -8.52 -9.16
C CYS A 93 -4.92 -9.72 -8.69
N LEU A 94 -3.59 -9.59 -8.65
CA LEU A 94 -2.70 -10.64 -8.14
C LEU A 94 -2.89 -10.86 -6.64
N SER A 95 -3.08 -9.78 -5.87
CA SER A 95 -3.41 -9.84 -4.45
C SER A 95 -4.75 -10.57 -4.22
N GLY A 96 -5.77 -10.24 -5.01
CA GLY A 96 -7.06 -10.94 -4.99
C GLY A 96 -6.95 -12.42 -5.38
N GLY A 97 -6.13 -12.75 -6.39
CA GLY A 97 -5.89 -14.14 -6.80
C GLY A 97 -5.15 -14.96 -5.72
N TYR A 98 -4.10 -14.38 -5.14
CA TYR A 98 -3.39 -14.98 -4.00
C TYR A 98 -4.33 -15.19 -2.80
N TYR A 99 -5.23 -14.23 -2.55
CA TYR A 99 -6.27 -14.35 -1.55
C TYR A 99 -7.20 -15.54 -1.80
N VAL A 100 -7.73 -15.71 -3.02
CA VAL A 100 -8.62 -16.85 -3.34
C VAL A 100 -7.91 -18.17 -3.08
N LEU A 101 -6.63 -18.29 -3.43
CA LEU A 101 -5.84 -19.50 -3.21
C LEU A 101 -5.51 -19.76 -1.73
N ASN A 102 -5.28 -18.71 -0.92
CA ASN A 102 -4.91 -18.82 0.50
C ASN A 102 -6.05 -18.56 1.50
N SER A 103 -7.28 -18.34 1.01
CA SER A 103 -8.49 -18.04 1.80
C SER A 103 -8.84 -19.13 2.82
N TRP A 104 -8.20 -20.30 2.78
CA TRP A 104 -8.32 -21.34 3.79
C TRP A 104 -7.56 -21.08 5.11
N PHE A 105 -6.66 -20.10 5.18
CA PHE A 105 -5.90 -19.82 6.41
C PHE A 105 -6.08 -18.40 7.00
N ILE A 106 -6.57 -17.42 6.22
CA ILE A 106 -6.39 -15.99 6.52
C ILE A 106 -7.64 -15.16 6.12
N ALA A 107 -8.77 -15.35 6.78
CA ALA A 107 -10.03 -14.71 6.37
C ALA A 107 -10.16 -13.24 6.81
N ASP A 108 -9.59 -12.85 7.96
CA ASP A 108 -9.87 -11.54 8.58
C ASP A 108 -8.99 -10.38 8.07
N TYR A 109 -7.75 -10.66 7.65
CA TYR A 109 -6.82 -9.65 7.12
C TYR A 109 -7.24 -9.10 5.74
N ALA A 110 -7.95 -9.92 4.97
CA ALA A 110 -8.23 -9.62 3.58
C ALA A 110 -9.28 -8.53 3.40
N ASN A 111 -10.32 -8.50 4.24
CA ASN A 111 -11.44 -7.57 4.05
C ASN A 111 -11.05 -6.11 4.32
N SER A 112 -10.27 -5.84 5.37
CA SER A 112 -9.79 -4.48 5.67
C SER A 112 -8.79 -3.99 4.63
N THR A 113 -7.90 -4.86 4.17
CA THR A 113 -6.85 -4.54 3.19
C THR A 113 -7.44 -4.30 1.81
N ILE A 114 -8.43 -5.09 1.36
CA ILE A 114 -9.10 -4.91 0.06
C ILE A 114 -9.89 -3.59 0.01
N SER A 115 -10.68 -3.27 1.03
CA SER A 115 -11.41 -1.98 1.08
C SER A 115 -10.45 -0.79 1.06
N THR A 116 -9.33 -0.90 1.77
CA THR A 116 -8.28 0.13 1.78
C THR A 116 -7.62 0.26 0.42
N ILE A 117 -7.32 -0.86 -0.26
CA ILE A 117 -6.76 -0.88 -1.62
C ILE A 117 -7.72 -0.22 -2.62
N ILE A 118 -9.01 -0.53 -2.58
CA ILE A 118 -10.01 0.03 -3.50
C ILE A 118 -10.15 1.54 -3.30
N LEU A 119 -10.32 2.01 -2.05
CA LEU A 119 -10.38 3.44 -1.72
C LEU A 119 -9.11 4.18 -2.13
N THR A 120 -7.97 3.52 -2.00
CA THR A 120 -6.66 4.07 -2.36
C THR A 120 -6.50 4.16 -3.88
N LEU A 121 -6.92 3.14 -4.63
CA LEU A 121 -6.94 3.12 -6.11
C LEU A 121 -7.84 4.22 -6.68
N ILE A 122 -9.09 4.26 -6.23
CA ILE A 122 -9.85 5.47 -5.88
C ILE A 122 -9.15 6.82 -6.07
N LEU A 123 -8.54 7.23 -4.96
CA LEU A 123 -7.89 8.51 -4.75
C LEU A 123 -6.70 8.72 -5.69
N ILE A 124 -5.87 7.70 -5.94
CA ILE A 124 -4.74 7.86 -6.87
C ILE A 124 -5.22 8.04 -8.30
N ARG A 125 -6.25 7.32 -8.74
CA ARG A 125 -6.77 7.47 -10.10
C ARG A 125 -7.24 8.90 -10.33
N SER A 126 -7.94 9.48 -9.36
CA SER A 126 -8.34 10.88 -9.39
C SER A 126 -7.12 11.80 -9.47
N GLU A 127 -6.16 11.70 -8.54
CA GLU A 127 -5.04 12.66 -8.52
C GLU A 127 -4.05 12.45 -9.64
N ASN A 128 -3.78 11.22 -10.07
CA ASN A 128 -2.93 10.95 -11.22
C ASN A 128 -3.54 11.55 -12.49
N SER A 129 -4.86 11.52 -12.64
CA SER A 129 -5.53 12.16 -13.79
C SER A 129 -5.41 13.69 -13.77
N LYS A 130 -5.48 14.32 -12.58
CA LYS A 130 -5.25 15.77 -12.43
C LYS A 130 -3.81 16.15 -12.72
N LEU A 131 -2.85 15.39 -12.18
CA LEU A 131 -1.42 15.59 -12.42
C LEU A 131 -1.12 15.49 -13.92
N LEU A 132 -1.59 14.43 -14.61
CA LEU A 132 -1.35 14.28 -16.04
C LEU A 132 -1.92 15.45 -16.87
N ARG A 133 -3.13 15.92 -16.53
CA ARG A 133 -3.79 17.05 -17.22
C ARG A 133 -3.02 18.37 -17.05
N SER A 134 -2.53 18.64 -15.85
CA SER A 134 -1.76 19.86 -15.56
C SER A 134 -0.40 19.92 -16.28
N PHE A 135 0.20 18.79 -16.66
CA PHE A 135 1.40 18.78 -17.51
C PHE A 135 1.10 18.98 -19.00
N THR A 136 -0.15 18.77 -19.43
CA THR A 136 -0.57 18.93 -20.83
C THR A 136 -1.18 20.30 -21.15
N GLN A 137 -1.50 21.12 -20.15
CA GLN A 137 -1.93 22.50 -20.38
C GLN A 137 -0.70 23.40 -20.54
N PRO A 138 -0.50 24.05 -21.71
CA PRO A 138 0.51 25.08 -21.82
C PRO A 138 0.13 26.23 -20.87
N SER A 139 1.10 26.69 -20.09
CA SER A 139 0.95 27.92 -19.32
C SER A 139 0.66 29.06 -20.30
N THR A 140 -0.57 29.57 -20.25
CA THR A 140 -0.95 30.83 -20.91
C THR A 140 -0.14 31.99 -20.39
#